data_AF-A0A3C0WND6-F1
#
_entry.id   AF-A0A3C0WND6-F1
#
_cell.length_a   1.000
_cell.length_b   1.000
_cell.length_c   1.000
_cell.angle_alpha   90.00
_cell.angle_beta   90.00
_cell.angle_gamma   90.00
#
_symmetry.space_group_name_H-M   'P 1'
#
loop_
_entity.id
_entity.type
_entity.pdbx_description
1 polymer ?
#
loop_
_entity_poly.entity_id
_entity_poly.type
_entity_poly.pdbx_seq_one_letter_code
_entity_poly.pdbx_strand_id
1 'polypeptide(L)'
;MFVTKQTYRRCAGLILGALIGLAFGSVSQGVNSLFLPGIPLYQPPFGPIGNSLLALLTGALLGLICAWVEPSVPGILLSAGTGAALALIVAMNIGRTPLFVLPVTAIGATFLWLPFTGMFFPVMALFRTTINKLTDSRNERLTLPARGWLPLLLMIGAGALGSTLILTLPARTVMAHNQQMLTAGLAAASADELPAPLRGKDVADFLTNASQNYQLAWENKNLTVYAIPRPAGPEHEISVVIARFDNGWNVVCLYPNPQTEPRCRSIDELP
;
A
#
# COMPACT_ATOMS: atom_id res chain seq x y z
N MET A 1 -31.80 22.82 -14.58
CA MET A 1 -32.15 21.38 -14.56
C MET A 1 -32.20 20.93 -13.10
N PHE A 2 -33.37 20.64 -12.54
CA PHE A 2 -33.48 20.23 -11.14
C PHE A 2 -32.98 18.79 -10.98
N VAL A 3 -31.82 18.61 -10.35
CA VAL A 3 -31.29 17.28 -10.02
C VAL A 3 -32.22 16.63 -9.00
N THR A 4 -32.71 15.42 -9.29
CA THR A 4 -33.58 14.68 -8.35
C THR A 4 -32.84 14.37 -7.06
N LYS A 5 -33.57 14.13 -5.95
CA LYS A 5 -32.96 13.71 -4.67
C LYS A 5 -32.07 12.48 -4.84
N GLN A 6 -32.51 11.54 -5.67
CA GLN A 6 -31.80 10.29 -5.91
C GLN A 6 -30.53 10.49 -6.72
N THR A 7 -30.58 11.30 -7.80
CA THR A 7 -29.40 11.63 -8.60
C THR A 7 -28.36 12.37 -7.75
N TYR A 8 -28.80 13.34 -6.93
CA TYR A 8 -27.91 14.06 -6.02
C TYR A 8 -27.24 13.11 -5.03
N ARG A 9 -27.99 12.18 -4.40
CA ARG A 9 -27.45 11.20 -3.45
C ARG A 9 -26.35 10.35 -4.09
N ARG A 10 -26.58 9.86 -5.31
CA ARG A 10 -25.61 9.05 -6.06
C ARG A 10 -24.35 9.84 -6.41
N CYS A 11 -24.50 11.08 -6.90
CA CYS A 11 -23.38 11.96 -7.18
C CYS A 11 -22.59 12.29 -5.91
N ALA A 12 -23.28 12.61 -4.79
CA ALA A 12 -22.65 12.89 -3.51
C ALA A 12 -21.86 11.67 -3.00
N GLY A 13 -22.41 10.47 -3.11
CA GLY A 13 -21.69 9.24 -2.74
C GLY A 13 -20.49 8.95 -3.62
N LEU A 14 -20.61 9.14 -4.93
CA LEU A 14 -19.50 8.99 -5.87
C LEU A 14 -18.36 9.96 -5.56
N ILE A 15 -18.67 11.25 -5.40
CA ILE A 15 -17.67 12.30 -5.15
C ILE A 15 -17.03 12.12 -3.77
N LEU A 16 -17.84 11.92 -2.72
CA LEU A 16 -17.31 11.73 -1.36
C LEU A 16 -16.45 10.47 -1.29
N GLY A 17 -16.88 9.38 -1.93
CA GLY A 17 -16.11 8.15 -2.04
C GLY A 17 -14.78 8.37 -2.75
N ALA A 18 -14.78 9.10 -3.88
CA ALA A 18 -13.57 9.44 -4.63
C ALA A 18 -12.58 10.26 -3.79
N LEU A 19 -13.08 11.28 -3.07
CA LEU A 19 -12.24 12.14 -2.21
C LEU A 19 -11.64 11.37 -1.04
N ILE A 20 -12.41 10.49 -0.40
CA ILE A 20 -11.91 9.61 0.67
C ILE A 20 -10.85 8.64 0.14
N GLY A 21 -11.13 8.01 -1.01
CA GLY A 21 -10.19 7.10 -1.67
C GLY A 21 -8.89 7.82 -2.05
N LEU A 22 -8.99 9.05 -2.57
CA LEU A 22 -7.84 9.88 -2.89
C LEU A 22 -7.05 10.30 -1.65
N ALA A 23 -7.72 10.68 -0.56
CA ALA A 23 -7.06 11.03 0.71
C ALA A 23 -6.26 9.84 1.26
N PHE A 24 -6.87 8.65 1.31
CA PHE A 24 -6.18 7.42 1.70
C PHE A 24 -5.02 7.08 0.75
N GLY A 25 -5.26 7.10 -0.56
CA GLY A 25 -4.27 6.79 -1.58
C GLY A 25 -3.05 7.71 -1.50
N SER A 26 -3.29 9.03 -1.48
CA SER A 26 -2.22 10.03 -1.43
C SER A 26 -1.36 9.89 -0.17
N VAL A 27 -1.97 9.67 1.00
CA VAL A 27 -1.21 9.49 2.23
C VAL A 27 -0.48 8.15 2.24
N SER A 28 -1.15 7.04 1.92
CA SER A 28 -0.52 5.70 1.93
C SER A 28 0.68 5.59 0.98
N GLN A 29 0.60 6.22 -0.19
CA GLN A 29 1.69 6.19 -1.18
C GLN A 29 2.76 7.25 -0.90
N GLY A 30 2.38 8.44 -0.41
CA GLY A 30 3.31 9.55 -0.24
C GLY A 30 4.05 9.59 1.09
N VAL A 31 3.46 9.05 2.17
CA VAL A 31 3.98 9.26 3.53
C VAL A 31 5.38 8.68 3.73
N ASN A 32 5.70 7.56 3.10
CA ASN A 32 7.03 6.95 3.22
C ASN A 32 8.10 7.77 2.50
N SER A 33 7.79 8.41 1.36
CA SER A 33 8.71 9.30 0.67
C SER A 33 9.01 10.58 1.45
N LEU A 34 8.11 11.03 2.32
CA LEU A 34 8.36 12.16 3.23
C LEU A 34 9.40 11.81 4.30
N PHE A 35 9.39 10.57 4.80
CA PHE A 35 10.32 10.11 5.82
C PHE A 35 11.62 9.52 5.27
N LEU A 36 11.66 9.21 3.97
CA LEU A 36 12.81 8.66 3.24
C LEU A 36 13.08 9.50 1.98
N PRO A 37 13.46 10.78 2.14
CA PRO A 37 13.69 11.67 1.01
C PRO A 37 14.86 11.16 0.15
N GLY A 38 14.68 11.17 -1.17
CA GLY A 38 15.70 10.75 -2.13
C GLY A 38 15.87 9.23 -2.30
N ILE A 39 15.10 8.41 -1.57
CA ILE A 39 15.11 6.96 -1.73
C ILE A 39 14.02 6.56 -2.73
N PRO A 40 14.36 5.92 -3.86
CA PRO A 40 13.38 5.50 -4.84
C PRO A 40 12.61 4.27 -4.32
N LEU A 41 11.41 4.46 -3.77
CA LEU A 41 10.64 3.35 -3.19
C LEU A 41 9.90 2.56 -4.27
N TYR A 42 9.99 1.23 -4.21
CA TYR A 42 9.21 0.33 -5.03
C TYR A 42 7.76 0.25 -4.50
N GLN A 43 6.79 0.64 -5.32
CA GLN A 43 5.37 0.71 -4.94
C GLN A 43 4.49 -0.07 -5.95
N PRO A 44 4.41 -1.40 -5.84
CA PRO A 44 3.58 -2.19 -6.75
C PRO A 44 2.08 -1.96 -6.47
N PRO A 45 1.19 -2.26 -7.43
CA PRO A 45 1.48 -2.69 -8.81
C PRO A 45 1.70 -1.53 -9.79
N PHE A 46 1.14 -0.34 -9.56
CA PHE A 46 1.10 0.75 -10.56
C PHE A 46 1.91 2.00 -10.19
N GLY A 47 2.76 1.91 -9.17
CA GLY A 47 3.46 3.07 -8.61
C GLY A 47 2.56 4.00 -7.80
N PRO A 48 3.11 5.10 -7.24
CA PRO A 48 2.39 6.00 -6.34
C PRO A 48 1.13 6.59 -6.98
N ILE A 49 1.25 7.05 -8.22
CA ILE A 49 0.15 7.70 -8.94
C ILE A 49 -0.92 6.68 -9.30
N GLY A 50 -0.53 5.55 -9.88
CA GLY A 50 -1.49 4.51 -10.29
C GLY A 50 -2.22 3.91 -9.09
N ASN A 51 -1.53 3.66 -7.97
CA ASN A 51 -2.14 3.18 -6.74
C ASN A 51 -3.10 4.21 -6.12
N SER A 52 -2.76 5.50 -6.17
CA SER A 52 -3.64 6.57 -5.70
C SER A 52 -4.90 6.71 -6.56
N LEU A 53 -4.77 6.58 -7.89
CA LEU A 53 -5.90 6.55 -8.82
C LEU A 53 -6.78 5.32 -8.57
N LEU A 54 -6.18 4.15 -8.34
CA LEU A 54 -6.94 2.95 -7.99
C LEU A 54 -7.74 3.16 -6.70
N ALA A 55 -7.12 3.73 -5.66
CA ALA A 55 -7.80 4.04 -4.40
C ALA A 55 -8.97 5.04 -4.61
N LEU A 56 -8.77 6.07 -5.44
CA LEU A 56 -9.83 7.01 -5.83
C LEU A 56 -11.00 6.29 -6.52
N LEU A 57 -10.71 5.45 -7.51
CA LEU A 57 -11.74 4.72 -8.27
C LEU A 57 -12.49 3.71 -7.40
N THR A 58 -11.78 2.97 -6.54
CA THR A 58 -12.38 2.06 -5.58
C THR A 58 -13.26 2.82 -4.58
N GLY A 59 -12.77 3.94 -4.04
CA GLY A 59 -13.56 4.80 -3.17
C GLY A 59 -14.83 5.32 -3.85
N ALA A 60 -14.72 5.79 -5.09
CA ALA A 60 -15.85 6.25 -5.90
C ALA A 60 -16.89 5.14 -6.13
N LEU A 61 -16.43 3.93 -6.47
CA LEU A 61 -17.29 2.76 -6.69
C LEU A 61 -18.04 2.37 -5.42
N LEU A 62 -17.33 2.18 -4.31
CA LEU A 62 -17.95 1.84 -3.03
C LEU A 62 -18.91 2.94 -2.58
N GLY A 63 -18.52 4.20 -2.77
CA GLY A 63 -19.36 5.34 -2.44
C GLY A 63 -20.65 5.38 -3.24
N LEU A 64 -20.58 5.05 -4.54
CA LEU A 64 -21.73 4.95 -5.42
C LEU A 64 -22.64 3.78 -5.03
N ILE A 65 -22.09 2.59 -4.77
CA ILE A 65 -22.85 1.40 -4.33
C ILE A 65 -23.58 1.72 -3.03
N CYS A 66 -22.88 2.31 -2.07
CA CYS A 66 -23.46 2.70 -0.78
C CYS A 66 -24.61 3.71 -0.96
N ALA A 67 -24.51 4.62 -1.92
CA ALA A 67 -25.52 5.62 -2.25
C ALA A 67 -26.67 5.11 -3.15
N TRP A 68 -26.52 3.92 -3.76
CA TRP A 68 -27.38 3.48 -4.86
C TRP A 68 -28.81 3.21 -4.42
N VAL A 69 -28.96 2.42 -3.37
CA VAL A 69 -30.24 1.94 -2.82
C VAL A 69 -30.85 3.00 -1.90
N GLU A 70 -32.18 3.09 -1.90
CA GLU A 70 -32.93 4.04 -1.06
C GLU A 70 -32.87 3.69 0.43
N PRO A 71 -33.25 2.47 0.84
CA PRO A 71 -32.94 1.96 2.17
C PRO A 71 -31.45 2.04 2.50
N SER A 72 -31.12 2.59 3.68
CA SER A 72 -29.72 2.75 4.12
C SER A 72 -29.04 1.41 4.39
N VAL A 73 -29.70 0.49 5.10
CA VAL A 73 -29.07 -0.77 5.54
C VAL A 73 -28.62 -1.66 4.35
N PRO A 74 -29.46 -1.94 3.33
CA PRO A 74 -29.02 -2.69 2.16
C PRO A 74 -27.85 -2.02 1.41
N GLY A 75 -27.86 -0.70 1.26
CA GLY A 75 -26.74 0.03 0.63
C GLY A 75 -25.44 -0.09 1.40
N ILE A 76 -25.50 -0.02 2.74
CA ILE A 76 -24.34 -0.22 3.63
C ILE A 76 -23.81 -1.65 3.48
N LEU A 77 -24.68 -2.66 3.55
CA LEU A 77 -24.29 -4.08 3.45
C LEU A 77 -23.67 -4.41 2.10
N LEU A 78 -24.27 -3.95 0.99
CA LEU A 78 -23.73 -4.17 -0.35
C LEU A 78 -22.35 -3.52 -0.52
N SER A 79 -22.18 -2.29 -0.04
CA SER A 79 -20.89 -1.60 -0.11
C SER A 79 -19.83 -2.28 0.77
N ALA A 80 -20.19 -2.66 2.00
CA ALA A 80 -19.29 -3.36 2.91
C ALA A 80 -18.88 -4.74 2.36
N GLY A 81 -19.83 -5.51 1.83
CA GLY A 81 -19.57 -6.79 1.20
C GLY A 81 -18.71 -6.68 -0.05
N THR A 82 -18.93 -5.64 -0.87
CA THR A 82 -18.08 -5.37 -2.04
C THR A 82 -16.66 -4.97 -1.60
N GLY A 83 -16.52 -4.10 -0.59
CA GLY A 83 -15.22 -3.71 -0.04
C GLY A 83 -14.46 -4.91 0.54
N ALA A 84 -15.14 -5.78 1.28
CA ALA A 84 -14.58 -7.02 1.80
C ALA A 84 -14.08 -7.95 0.69
N ALA A 85 -14.88 -8.15 -0.36
CA ALA A 85 -14.49 -8.96 -1.51
C ALA A 85 -13.26 -8.40 -2.22
N LEU A 86 -13.22 -7.09 -2.47
CA LEU A 86 -12.06 -6.44 -3.08
C LEU A 86 -10.79 -6.57 -2.23
N ALA A 87 -10.90 -6.37 -0.91
CA ALA A 87 -9.77 -6.53 0.00
C ALA A 87 -9.20 -7.96 0.00
N LEU A 88 -10.08 -8.97 -0.02
CA LEU A 88 -9.67 -10.38 -0.09
C LEU A 88 -9.04 -10.74 -1.44
N ILE A 89 -9.59 -10.25 -2.56
CA ILE A 89 -8.99 -10.44 -3.89
C ILE A 89 -7.59 -9.84 -3.93
N VAL A 90 -7.41 -8.61 -3.40
CA VAL A 90 -6.10 -7.97 -3.34
C VAL A 90 -5.14 -8.77 -2.45
N ALA A 91 -5.59 -9.25 -1.28
CA ALA A 91 -4.77 -10.07 -0.39
C ALA A 91 -4.30 -11.37 -1.07
N MET A 92 -5.16 -12.02 -1.85
CA MET A 92 -4.80 -13.23 -2.61
C MET A 92 -3.75 -12.94 -3.69
N ASN A 93 -3.89 -11.82 -4.41
CA ASN A 93 -2.93 -11.42 -5.44
C ASN A 93 -1.57 -11.04 -4.84
N ILE A 94 -1.55 -10.30 -3.72
CA ILE A 94 -0.31 -9.93 -3.03
C ILE A 94 0.38 -11.18 -2.45
N GLY A 95 -0.39 -12.14 -1.93
CA GLY A 95 0.14 -13.39 -1.39
C GLY A 95 0.74 -14.34 -2.43
N ARG A 96 0.69 -13.99 -3.74
CA ARG A 96 1.17 -14.81 -4.88
C ARG A 96 0.75 -16.28 -4.75
N THR A 97 -0.51 -16.51 -4.39
CA THR A 97 -1.01 -17.85 -4.10
C THR A 97 -0.88 -18.74 -5.34
N PRO A 98 -0.13 -19.86 -5.28
CA PRO A 98 0.05 -20.74 -6.43
C PRO A 98 -1.29 -21.28 -6.92
N LEU A 99 -1.42 -21.50 -8.23
CA LEU A 99 -2.68 -21.91 -8.86
C LEU A 99 -3.29 -23.17 -8.22
N PHE A 100 -2.45 -24.11 -7.77
CA PHE A 100 -2.88 -25.35 -7.12
C PHE A 100 -3.47 -25.15 -5.71
N VAL A 101 -3.14 -24.04 -5.03
CA VAL A 101 -3.66 -23.70 -3.69
C VAL A 101 -4.92 -22.82 -3.81
N LEU A 102 -5.18 -22.25 -4.99
CA LEU A 102 -6.27 -21.31 -5.23
C LEU A 102 -7.65 -21.80 -4.74
N PRO A 103 -8.06 -23.09 -4.92
CA PRO A 103 -9.35 -23.56 -4.41
C PRO A 103 -9.45 -23.47 -2.88
N VAL A 104 -8.38 -23.86 -2.17
CA VAL A 104 -8.32 -23.82 -0.71
C VAL A 104 -8.34 -22.37 -0.21
N THR A 105 -7.56 -21.50 -0.86
CA THR A 105 -7.56 -20.07 -0.55
C THR A 105 -8.92 -19.43 -0.82
N ALA A 106 -9.61 -19.79 -1.91
CA ALA A 106 -10.93 -19.27 -2.24
C ALA A 106 -12.01 -19.69 -1.22
N ILE A 107 -11.95 -20.94 -0.74
CA ILE A 107 -12.81 -21.40 0.36
C ILE A 107 -12.53 -20.57 1.62
N GLY A 108 -11.25 -20.42 1.99
CA GLY A 108 -10.84 -19.59 3.12
C GLY A 108 -11.31 -18.13 3.01
N ALA A 109 -11.17 -17.53 1.82
CA ALA A 109 -11.65 -16.18 1.53
C ALA A 109 -13.17 -16.06 1.68
N THR A 110 -13.93 -17.09 1.31
CA THR A 110 -15.38 -17.11 1.49
C THR A 110 -15.77 -17.09 2.97
N PHE A 111 -15.06 -17.85 3.81
CA PHE A 111 -15.27 -17.81 5.27
C PHE A 111 -14.84 -16.47 5.89
N LEU A 112 -13.78 -15.84 5.37
CA LEU A 112 -13.31 -14.53 5.83
C LEU A 112 -14.15 -13.35 5.30
N TRP A 113 -14.94 -13.56 4.24
CA TRP A 113 -15.75 -12.50 3.65
C TRP A 113 -16.79 -11.93 4.62
N LEU A 114 -17.45 -12.80 5.40
CA LEU A 114 -18.45 -12.37 6.37
C LEU A 114 -17.86 -11.51 7.50
N PRO A 115 -16.80 -11.92 8.23
CA PRO A 115 -16.21 -11.07 9.26
C PRO A 115 -15.62 -9.78 8.69
N PHE A 116 -15.01 -9.81 7.50
CA PHE A 116 -14.52 -8.59 6.84
C PHE A 116 -15.68 -7.64 6.49
N THR A 117 -16.80 -8.17 6.00
CA THR A 117 -18.02 -7.37 5.76
C THR A 117 -18.50 -6.71 7.04
N GLY A 118 -18.51 -7.45 8.16
CA GLY A 118 -18.81 -6.92 9.49
C GLY A 118 -17.87 -5.79 9.92
N MET A 119 -16.57 -5.93 9.65
CA MET A 119 -15.56 -4.89 9.93
C MET A 119 -15.75 -3.62 9.09
N PHE A 120 -16.14 -3.75 7.81
CA PHE A 120 -16.42 -2.60 6.94
C PHE A 120 -17.78 -1.93 7.22
N PHE A 121 -18.73 -2.64 7.82
CA PHE A 121 -20.07 -2.12 8.13
C PHE A 121 -20.08 -0.76 8.86
N PRO A 122 -19.39 -0.57 10.00
CA PRO A 122 -19.42 0.72 10.71
C PRO A 122 -18.87 1.87 9.87
N VAL A 123 -17.82 1.62 9.08
CA VAL A 123 -17.24 2.64 8.18
C VAL A 123 -18.25 3.02 7.10
N MET A 124 -18.90 2.04 6.48
CA MET A 124 -19.92 2.28 5.46
C MET A 124 -21.20 2.90 6.03
N ALA A 125 -21.56 2.60 7.28
CA ALA A 125 -22.68 3.22 7.97
C ALA A 125 -22.43 4.71 8.26
N LEU A 126 -21.21 5.07 8.70
CA LEU A 126 -20.81 6.46 8.89
C LEU A 126 -20.79 7.22 7.56
N PHE A 127 -20.26 6.60 6.52
CA PHE A 127 -20.26 7.14 5.16
C PHE A 127 -21.68 7.37 4.63
N ARG A 128 -22.59 6.39 4.78
CA ARG A 128 -24.00 6.51 4.39
C ARG A 128 -24.71 7.63 5.16
N THR A 129 -24.46 7.73 6.46
CA THR A 129 -25.01 8.81 7.31
C THR A 129 -24.58 10.18 6.81
N THR A 130 -23.31 10.29 6.40
CA THR A 130 -22.76 11.53 5.82
C THR A 130 -23.45 11.90 4.51
N ILE A 131 -23.63 10.94 3.60
CA ILE A 131 -24.36 11.17 2.34
C ILE A 131 -25.80 11.61 2.59
N ASN A 132 -26.50 10.93 3.50
CA ASN A 132 -27.88 11.28 3.83
C ASN A 132 -27.96 12.72 4.35
N LYS A 133 -27.07 13.08 5.29
CA LYS A 133 -26.99 14.45 5.81
C LYS A 133 -26.72 15.48 4.71
N LEU A 134 -25.78 15.21 3.80
CA LEU A 134 -25.50 16.07 2.64
C LEU A 134 -26.70 16.19 1.70
N THR A 135 -27.46 15.11 1.51
CA THR A 135 -28.62 15.04 0.61
C THR A 135 -29.82 15.77 1.19
N ASP A 136 -30.07 15.63 2.49
CA ASP A 136 -31.19 16.28 3.17
C ASP A 136 -30.91 17.78 3.36
N SER A 137 -29.67 18.14 3.68
CA SER A 137 -29.26 19.54 3.83
C SER A 137 -29.19 20.31 2.51
N ARG A 138 -29.45 19.70 1.34
CA ARG A 138 -29.13 20.31 0.02
C ARG A 138 -29.85 21.64 -0.24
N ASN A 139 -31.07 21.79 0.27
CA ASN A 139 -31.93 22.94 0.03
C ASN A 139 -31.94 23.94 1.19
N GLU A 140 -31.30 23.59 2.31
CA GLU A 140 -31.26 24.47 3.47
C GLU A 140 -30.31 25.64 3.21
N ARG A 141 -30.35 26.70 4.03
CA ARG A 141 -29.33 27.77 4.02
C ARG A 141 -28.38 27.60 5.20
N LEU A 142 -27.83 26.40 5.36
CA LEU A 142 -26.80 26.16 6.38
C LEU A 142 -25.46 26.74 5.92
N THR A 143 -24.68 27.25 6.86
CA THR A 143 -23.31 27.68 6.61
C THR A 143 -22.46 26.48 6.19
N LEU A 144 -21.50 26.70 5.28
CA LEU A 144 -20.59 25.66 4.77
C LEU A 144 -19.92 24.81 5.88
N PRO A 145 -19.50 25.36 7.03
CA PRO A 145 -18.89 24.59 8.12
C PRO A 145 -19.83 23.53 8.73
N ALA A 146 -21.13 23.85 8.88
CA ALA A 146 -22.12 22.95 9.44
C ALA A 146 -22.38 21.71 8.55
N ARG A 147 -22.10 21.84 7.24
CA ARG A 147 -22.24 20.78 6.24
C ARG A 147 -20.96 19.99 6.00
N GLY A 148 -19.81 20.67 6.03
CA GLY A 148 -18.54 20.11 5.57
C GLY A 148 -17.76 19.32 6.63
N TRP A 149 -18.07 19.45 7.92
CA TRP A 149 -17.24 18.86 8.97
C TRP A 149 -17.21 17.32 8.94
N LEU A 150 -18.34 16.66 8.66
CA LEU A 150 -18.42 15.20 8.66
C LEU A 150 -17.72 14.58 7.44
N PRO A 151 -17.90 15.09 6.21
CA PRO A 151 -17.03 14.76 5.07
C PRO A 151 -15.55 14.97 5.36
N LEU A 152 -15.19 16.12 5.97
CA LEU A 152 -13.81 16.43 6.33
C LEU A 152 -13.25 15.42 7.33
N LEU A 153 -14.01 15.07 8.37
CA LEU A 153 -13.62 14.08 9.37
C LEU A 153 -13.40 12.70 8.73
N LEU A 154 -14.23 12.29 7.78
CA LEU A 154 -14.04 11.06 7.03
C LEU A 154 -12.76 11.08 6.19
N MET A 155 -12.46 12.20 5.51
CA MET A 155 -11.22 12.35 4.74
C MET A 155 -9.99 12.33 5.65
N ILE A 156 -10.03 13.01 6.79
CA ILE A 156 -8.96 12.99 7.80
C ILE A 156 -8.77 11.57 8.34
N GLY A 157 -9.86 10.88 8.69
CA GLY A 157 -9.81 9.49 9.14
C GLY A 157 -9.21 8.56 8.11
N ALA A 158 -9.55 8.74 6.83
CA ALA A 158 -8.96 7.96 5.73
C ALA A 158 -7.46 8.24 5.56
N GLY A 159 -7.05 9.50 5.65
CA GLY A 159 -5.63 9.88 5.67
C GLY A 159 -4.89 9.27 6.88
N ALA A 160 -5.48 9.32 8.07
CA ALA A 160 -4.92 8.71 9.28
C ALA A 160 -4.77 7.19 9.12
N LEU A 161 -5.75 6.49 8.53
CA LEU A 161 -5.62 5.08 8.19
C LEU A 161 -4.48 4.86 7.18
N GLY A 162 -4.36 5.69 6.14
CA GLY A 162 -3.23 5.64 5.22
C GLY A 162 -1.87 5.80 5.91
N SER A 163 -1.80 6.62 6.96
CA SER A 163 -0.58 6.81 7.76
C SER A 163 -0.17 5.59 8.57
N THR A 164 -1.05 4.62 8.79
CA THR A 164 -0.67 3.36 9.46
C THR A 164 0.24 2.49 8.59
N LEU A 165 0.36 2.79 7.28
CA LEU A 165 1.27 2.13 6.34
C LEU A 165 2.68 2.75 6.30
N ILE A 166 2.95 3.65 7.25
CA ILE A 166 4.28 4.18 7.48
C ILE A 166 5.24 3.05 7.86
N LEU A 167 6.40 3.01 7.22
CA LEU A 167 7.50 2.11 7.56
C LEU A 167 7.96 2.33 9.00
N THR A 168 8.25 1.24 9.69
CA THR A 168 8.79 1.25 11.05
C THR A 168 10.17 1.91 11.10
N LEU A 169 10.60 2.38 12.27
CA LEU A 169 11.93 2.98 12.43
C LEU A 169 13.06 2.02 11.97
N PRO A 170 13.09 0.73 12.35
CA PRO A 170 14.08 -0.22 11.83
C PRO A 170 14.11 -0.30 10.30
N ALA A 171 12.93 -0.35 9.66
CA ALA A 171 12.81 -0.41 8.21
C ALA A 171 13.40 0.83 7.53
N ARG A 172 13.12 2.01 8.07
CA ARG A 172 13.67 3.27 7.53
C ARG A 172 15.19 3.33 7.65
N THR A 173 15.73 2.90 8.79
CA THR A 173 17.18 2.87 9.02
C THR A 173 17.88 1.96 8.03
N VAL A 174 17.40 0.73 7.84
CA VAL A 174 18.04 -0.20 6.88
C VAL A 174 17.89 0.28 5.44
N MET A 175 16.76 0.91 5.07
CA MET A 175 16.56 1.48 3.73
C MET A 175 17.52 2.64 3.46
N ALA A 176 17.72 3.54 4.43
CA ALA A 176 18.67 4.64 4.32
C ALA A 176 20.13 4.14 4.24
N HIS A 177 20.49 3.16 5.07
CA HIS A 177 21.81 2.54 5.02
C HIS A 177 22.04 1.84 3.66
N ASN A 178 21.04 1.12 3.15
CA ASN A 178 21.13 0.46 1.85
C ASN A 178 21.28 1.47 0.70
N GLN A 179 20.52 2.58 0.74
CA GLN A 179 20.67 3.68 -0.22
C GLN A 179 22.09 4.25 -0.23
N GLN A 180 22.67 4.52 0.95
CA GLN A 180 24.04 5.03 1.04
C GLN A 180 25.06 4.03 0.48
N MET A 181 24.87 2.74 0.79
CA MET A 181 25.73 1.67 0.27
C MET A 181 25.63 1.55 -1.25
N LEU A 182 24.43 1.56 -1.82
CA LEU A 182 24.24 1.45 -3.27
C LEU A 182 24.78 2.67 -4.00
N THR A 183 24.55 3.88 -3.50
CA THR A 183 25.10 5.10 -4.10
C THR A 183 26.62 5.13 -4.05
N ALA A 184 27.24 4.67 -2.96
CA ALA A 184 28.69 4.49 -2.89
C ALA A 184 29.19 3.42 -3.87
N GLY A 185 28.47 2.30 -3.99
CA GLY A 185 28.80 1.24 -4.96
C GLY A 185 28.68 1.70 -6.42
N LEU A 186 27.66 2.50 -6.75
CA LEU A 186 27.45 3.07 -8.08
C LEU A 186 28.47 4.16 -8.45
N ALA A 187 29.11 4.77 -7.44
CA ALA A 187 30.18 5.75 -7.62
C ALA A 187 31.58 5.11 -7.67
N ALA A 188 31.71 3.83 -7.32
CA ALA A 188 32.99 3.12 -7.32
C ALA A 188 33.49 2.89 -8.74
N ALA A 189 34.78 3.16 -8.98
CA ALA A 189 35.43 2.94 -10.27
C ALA A 189 36.03 1.53 -10.40
N SER A 190 36.21 0.82 -9.28
CA SER A 190 36.84 -0.49 -9.24
C SER A 190 36.27 -1.39 -8.15
N ALA A 191 36.54 -2.70 -8.24
CA ALA A 191 36.04 -3.68 -7.28
C ALA A 191 36.56 -3.47 -5.86
N ASP A 192 37.74 -2.87 -5.69
CA ASP A 192 38.33 -2.59 -4.38
C ASP A 192 37.65 -1.40 -3.67
N GLU A 193 37.07 -0.48 -4.44
CA GLU A 193 36.33 0.68 -3.93
C GLU A 193 34.89 0.34 -3.54
N LEU A 194 34.38 -0.84 -3.91
CA LEU A 194 33.04 -1.27 -3.56
C LEU A 194 32.88 -1.45 -2.04
N PRO A 195 31.71 -1.10 -1.47
CA PRO A 195 31.39 -1.41 -0.08
C PRO A 195 31.52 -2.92 0.21
N ALA A 196 31.96 -3.27 1.42
CA ALA A 196 32.21 -4.68 1.79
C ALA A 196 31.05 -5.65 1.48
N PRO A 197 29.77 -5.29 1.72
CA PRO A 197 28.65 -6.16 1.37
C PRO A 197 28.46 -6.40 -0.14
N LEU A 198 28.92 -5.47 -0.98
CA LEU A 198 28.81 -5.54 -2.45
C LEU A 198 30.04 -6.20 -3.10
N ARG A 199 31.13 -6.41 -2.36
CA ARG A 199 32.34 -7.13 -2.82
C ARG A 199 32.22 -8.65 -2.74
N GLY A 200 31.14 -9.16 -2.15
CA GLY A 200 30.94 -10.59 -1.92
C GLY A 200 30.79 -11.36 -3.24
N LYS A 201 31.25 -12.63 -3.24
CA LYS A 201 31.04 -13.56 -4.38
C LYS A 201 29.57 -13.75 -4.73
N ASP A 202 28.68 -13.54 -3.77
CA ASP A 202 27.24 -13.65 -3.92
C ASP A 202 26.60 -12.45 -4.65
N VAL A 203 27.33 -11.34 -4.83
CA VAL A 203 26.95 -10.16 -5.61
C VAL A 203 27.96 -9.99 -6.76
N ALA A 204 28.18 -11.07 -7.51
CA ALA A 204 29.08 -11.01 -8.66
C ALA A 204 28.59 -9.96 -9.66
N ASP A 205 29.54 -9.28 -10.31
CA ASP A 205 29.28 -8.36 -11.43
C ASP A 205 28.46 -7.10 -11.10
N PHE A 206 28.53 -6.60 -9.86
CA PHE A 206 27.87 -5.34 -9.47
C PHE A 206 28.24 -4.17 -10.40
N LEU A 207 29.54 -3.97 -10.68
CA LEU A 207 29.98 -2.87 -11.56
C LEU A 207 29.50 -3.01 -13.00
N THR A 208 29.18 -4.23 -13.45
CA THR A 208 28.71 -4.50 -14.80
C THR A 208 27.20 -4.36 -14.92
N ASN A 209 26.47 -4.81 -13.90
CA ASN A 209 25.01 -4.94 -13.94
C ASN A 209 24.26 -3.83 -13.21
N ALA A 210 24.88 -3.13 -12.26
CA ALA A 210 24.19 -2.07 -11.54
C ALA A 210 23.90 -0.88 -12.47
N SER A 211 22.65 -0.47 -12.54
CA SER A 211 22.22 0.72 -13.29
C SER A 211 21.96 1.90 -12.35
N GLN A 212 21.96 3.11 -12.90
CA GLN A 212 21.69 4.34 -12.13
C GLN A 212 20.22 4.41 -11.66
N ASN A 213 19.30 3.70 -12.32
CA ASN A 213 17.88 3.70 -11.99
C ASN A 213 17.50 2.40 -11.29
N TYR A 214 17.20 2.50 -10.00
CA TYR A 214 16.71 1.37 -9.21
C TYR A 214 15.58 1.79 -8.29
N GLN A 215 14.85 0.81 -7.76
CA GLN A 215 13.85 1.00 -6.72
C GLN A 215 14.11 0.06 -5.55
N LEU A 216 13.90 0.55 -4.32
CA LEU A 216 14.09 -0.19 -3.09
C LEU A 216 12.75 -0.68 -2.54
N ALA A 217 12.69 -1.96 -2.22
CA ALA A 217 11.61 -2.57 -1.45
C ALA A 217 12.14 -3.07 -0.10
N TRP A 218 11.29 -3.07 0.92
CA TRP A 218 11.60 -3.63 2.23
C TRP A 218 10.64 -4.75 2.58
N GLU A 219 11.18 -5.86 3.07
CA GLU A 219 10.39 -7.01 3.52
C GLU A 219 10.94 -7.57 4.83
N ASN A 220 10.04 -8.02 5.71
CA ASN A 220 10.37 -8.69 6.98
C ASN A 220 9.63 -10.02 7.16
N LYS A 221 9.07 -10.58 6.08
CA LYS A 221 8.32 -11.82 6.09
C LYS A 221 8.84 -12.73 4.98
N ASN A 222 8.74 -14.04 5.20
CA ASN A 222 9.13 -15.07 4.24
C ASN A 222 10.57 -14.91 3.69
N LEU A 223 11.51 -14.46 4.53
CA LEU A 223 12.88 -14.14 4.12
C LEU A 223 13.69 -15.36 3.62
N THR A 224 13.19 -16.56 3.87
CA THR A 224 13.74 -17.84 3.40
C THR A 224 13.83 -17.93 1.88
N VAL A 225 12.93 -17.28 1.15
CA VAL A 225 12.86 -17.38 -0.31
C VAL A 225 14.12 -16.85 -0.99
N TYR A 226 14.85 -15.94 -0.34
CA TYR A 226 16.06 -15.33 -0.88
C TYR A 226 17.31 -16.20 -0.68
N ALA A 227 17.21 -17.30 0.07
CA ALA A 227 18.30 -18.24 0.34
C ALA A 227 19.62 -17.57 0.79
N ILE A 228 19.53 -16.49 1.57
CA ILE A 228 20.67 -15.83 2.20
C ILE A 228 20.85 -16.42 3.61
N PRO A 229 22.05 -16.93 3.98
CA PRO A 229 22.29 -17.51 5.30
C PRO A 229 21.97 -16.52 6.43
N ARG A 230 20.98 -16.87 7.27
CA ARG A 230 20.54 -16.06 8.39
C ARG A 230 21.46 -16.27 9.60
N PRO A 231 22.06 -15.21 10.16
CA PRO A 231 22.76 -15.34 11.44
C PRO A 231 21.76 -15.59 12.57
N ALA A 232 22.22 -16.17 13.66
CA ALA A 232 21.41 -16.35 14.86
C ALA A 232 21.01 -14.98 15.43
N GLY A 233 19.71 -14.76 15.64
CA GLY A 233 19.19 -13.50 16.14
C GLY A 233 17.66 -13.52 16.26
N PRO A 234 17.09 -12.48 16.88
CA PRO A 234 15.64 -12.33 16.98
C PRO A 234 15.00 -12.14 15.60
N GLU A 235 14.10 -13.06 15.20
CA GLU A 235 13.51 -13.06 13.85
C GLU A 235 12.78 -11.76 13.48
N HIS A 236 12.24 -11.04 14.46
CA HIS A 236 11.49 -9.80 14.24
C HIS A 236 12.38 -8.60 13.87
N GLU A 237 13.70 -8.70 14.09
CA GLU A 237 14.68 -7.67 13.69
C GLU A 237 15.25 -7.92 12.30
N ILE A 238 15.17 -9.17 11.83
CA ILE A 238 15.70 -9.57 10.53
C ILE A 238 14.79 -9.00 9.44
N SER A 239 15.41 -8.33 8.47
CA SER A 239 14.71 -7.82 7.29
C SER A 239 15.59 -7.86 6.06
N VAL A 240 14.98 -7.75 4.89
CA VAL A 240 15.69 -7.61 3.62
C VAL A 240 15.33 -6.29 2.97
N VAL A 241 16.34 -5.68 2.35
CA VAL A 241 16.15 -4.60 1.39
C VAL A 241 16.47 -5.14 0.01
N ILE A 242 15.56 -4.93 -0.93
CA ILE A 242 15.66 -5.43 -2.30
C ILE A 242 15.85 -4.21 -3.20
N ALA A 243 17.01 -4.12 -3.84
CA ALA A 243 17.26 -3.18 -4.91
C ALA A 243 16.87 -3.81 -6.25
N ARG A 244 15.90 -3.21 -6.92
CA ARG A 244 15.39 -3.64 -8.22
C ARG A 244 15.89 -2.66 -9.28
N PHE A 245 16.82 -3.10 -10.11
CA PHE A 245 17.36 -2.29 -11.20
C PHE A 245 16.45 -2.39 -12.43
N ASP A 246 16.45 -1.34 -13.27
CA ASP A 246 15.62 -1.26 -14.47
C ASP A 246 15.93 -2.34 -15.53
N ASN A 247 17.15 -2.87 -15.54
CA ASN A 247 17.58 -3.98 -16.38
C ASN A 247 17.12 -5.37 -15.89
N GLY A 248 16.32 -5.42 -14.82
CA GLY A 248 15.80 -6.66 -14.24
C GLY A 248 16.75 -7.33 -13.24
N TRP A 249 17.99 -6.86 -13.10
CA TRP A 249 18.92 -7.36 -12.09
C TRP A 249 18.47 -6.90 -10.70
N ASN A 250 18.59 -7.77 -9.69
CA ASN A 250 18.20 -7.43 -8.32
C ASN A 250 19.33 -7.74 -7.36
N VAL A 251 19.50 -6.87 -6.36
CA VAL A 251 20.40 -7.11 -5.23
C VAL A 251 19.57 -7.16 -3.95
N VAL A 252 19.60 -8.29 -3.27
CA VAL A 252 18.89 -8.51 -2.02
C VAL A 252 19.89 -8.48 -0.87
N CYS A 253 19.72 -7.55 0.05
CA CYS A 253 20.58 -7.38 1.21
C CYS A 253 19.80 -7.71 2.48
N LEU A 254 20.24 -8.79 3.16
CA LEU A 254 19.67 -9.22 4.43
C LEU A 254 20.37 -8.52 5.59
N TYR A 255 19.58 -7.79 6.37
CA TYR A 255 19.98 -7.12 7.60
C TYR A 255 19.58 -7.97 8.81
N PRO A 256 20.55 -8.48 9.60
CA PRO A 256 20.26 -9.21 10.83
C PRO A 256 19.58 -8.33 11.89
N ASN A 257 20.01 -7.07 11.95
CA ASN A 257 19.43 -5.99 12.74
C ASN A 257 19.79 -4.65 12.05
N PRO A 258 19.22 -3.51 12.49
CA PRO A 258 19.45 -2.22 11.83
C PRO A 258 20.87 -1.65 11.91
N GLN A 259 21.75 -2.21 12.75
CA GLN A 259 23.10 -1.69 12.98
C GLN A 259 24.21 -2.59 12.41
N THR A 260 23.91 -3.85 12.13
CA THR A 260 24.88 -4.80 11.57
C THR A 260 24.98 -4.65 10.06
N GLU A 261 26.19 -4.83 9.52
CA GLU A 261 26.39 -4.87 8.08
C GLU A 261 25.53 -5.97 7.43
N PRO A 262 24.92 -5.67 6.26
CA PRO A 262 24.08 -6.64 5.58
C PRO A 262 24.89 -7.72 4.89
N ARG A 263 24.24 -8.84 4.60
CA ARG A 263 24.73 -9.83 3.64
C ARG A 263 23.93 -9.69 2.35
N CYS A 264 24.60 -9.33 1.28
CA CYS A 264 23.95 -9.11 -0.01
C CYS A 264 24.14 -10.29 -0.96
N ARG A 265 23.16 -10.49 -1.83
CA ARG A 265 23.17 -11.50 -2.90
C ARG A 265 22.47 -10.94 -4.14
N SER A 266 23.02 -11.18 -5.33
CA SER A 266 22.35 -10.89 -6.60
C SER A 266 21.36 -11.99 -6.97
N ILE A 267 20.19 -11.59 -7.48
CA ILE A 267 19.11 -12.49 -7.90
C ILE A 267 18.52 -11.96 -9.22
N ASP A 268 18.51 -12.79 -10.26
CA ASP A 268 17.98 -12.42 -11.57
C ASP A 268 16.44 -12.42 -11.60
N GLU A 269 15.82 -13.41 -10.96
CA GLU A 269 14.35 -13.50 -10.83
C GLU A 269 13.94 -13.54 -9.36
N LEU A 270 13.18 -12.53 -8.93
CA LEU A 270 12.64 -12.49 -7.57
C LEU A 270 11.53 -13.55 -7.42
N PRO A 271 11.57 -14.40 -6.38
CA PRO A 271 10.53 -15.38 -6.08
C PRO A 271 9.20 -14.69 -5.74
#